data_AF-A0A7D7LW80-F1
#
_entry.id   AF-A0A7D7LW80-F1
#
_cell.length_a   1.000
_cell.length_b   1.000
_cell.length_c   1.000
_cell.angle_alpha   90.00
_cell.angle_beta   90.00
_cell.angle_gamma   90.00
#
_symmetry.space_group_name_H-M   'P 1'
#
loop_
_entity.id
_entity.type
_entity.pdbx_description
1 polymer ?
#
loop_
_entity_poly.entity_id
_entity_poly.type
_entity_poly.pdbx_seq_one_letter_code
_entity_poly.pdbx_strand_id
1 'polypeptide(L)'
;MIAVIIIVATVVVALFVLGGAAWFAYDSDKRVRTFARSTDLIPGRPGRAPESWTTDNSREALLHRRIRYAIADVHANPAIPLDEELVAARNRLDDAVFELDDRLIASVDRGADEAAEVLDHAESAVKDLEKLPKKLWEAPKDEQIADLDRVTRALSRG
;
A
#
# COMPACT_ATOMS: atom_id res chain seq x y z
N MET A 1 -28.86 36.74 23.32
CA MET A 1 -28.10 36.79 22.05
C MET A 1 -26.91 35.85 22.04
N ILE A 2 -25.99 35.91 23.01
CA ILE A 2 -24.76 35.08 23.01
C ILE A 2 -25.07 33.57 22.94
N ALA A 3 -26.03 33.07 23.73
CA ALA A 3 -26.41 31.65 23.71
C ALA A 3 -26.94 31.16 22.33
N VAL A 4 -27.69 32.02 21.63
CA VAL A 4 -28.22 31.71 20.29
C VAL A 4 -27.09 31.62 19.26
N ILE A 5 -26.10 32.53 19.35
CA ILE A 5 -24.92 32.54 18.47
C ILE A 5 -24.10 31.26 18.65
N ILE A 6 -23.88 30.84 19.91
CA ILE A 6 -23.13 29.60 20.20
C ILE A 6 -23.85 28.38 19.63
N ILE A 7 -25.17 28.28 19.81
CA ILE A 7 -25.95 27.16 19.28
C ILE A 7 -25.85 27.10 17.75
N VAL A 8 -26.01 28.23 17.07
CA VAL A 8 -25.90 28.30 15.60
C VAL A 8 -24.49 27.93 15.13
N ALA A 9 -23.44 28.44 15.78
CA ALA A 9 -22.06 28.10 15.44
C ALA A 9 -21.78 26.60 15.60
N THR A 10 -22.24 25.99 16.70
CA THR A 10 -22.07 24.55 16.94
C THR A 10 -22.81 23.70 15.91
N VAL A 11 -24.03 24.08 15.54
CA VAL A 11 -24.81 23.37 14.50
C VAL A 11 -24.12 23.48 13.14
N VAL A 12 -23.61 24.65 12.78
CA VAL A 12 -22.88 24.85 11.51
C VAL A 12 -21.60 24.00 11.49
N VAL A 13 -20.81 24.01 12.56
CA VAL A 13 -19.60 23.18 12.67
C VAL A 13 -19.96 21.69 12.60
N ALA A 14 -21.00 21.25 13.29
CA ALA A 14 -21.46 19.86 13.25
C ALA A 14 -21.90 19.45 11.83
N LEU A 15 -22.61 20.33 11.10
CA LEU A 15 -23.01 20.09 9.71
C LEU A 15 -21.79 20.01 8.77
N PHE A 16 -20.78 20.85 8.96
CA PHE A 16 -19.54 20.77 8.17
C PHE A 16 -18.75 19.48 8.46
N VAL A 17 -18.67 19.06 9.72
CA VAL A 17 -18.00 17.80 10.11
C VAL A 17 -18.76 16.59 9.55
N LEU A 18 -20.09 16.56 9.69
CA LEU A 18 -20.93 15.47 9.16
C LEU A 18 -20.93 15.44 7.62
N GLY A 19 -21.02 16.60 6.97
CA GLY A 19 -20.95 16.73 5.52
C GLY A 19 -19.58 16.33 4.96
N GLY A 20 -18.50 16.75 5.62
CA GLY A 20 -17.13 16.35 5.27
C GLY A 20 -16.88 14.86 5.42
N ALA A 21 -17.36 14.25 6.50
CA ALA A 21 -17.25 12.81 6.72
C ALA A 21 -18.04 11.99 5.68
N ALA A 22 -19.25 12.42 5.32
CA ALA A 22 -20.06 11.77 4.30
C ALA A 22 -19.44 11.86 2.89
N TRP A 23 -18.85 13.01 2.54
CA TRP A 23 -18.11 13.18 1.29
C TRP A 23 -16.87 12.28 1.25
N PHE A 24 -16.09 12.22 2.34
CA PHE A 24 -14.88 11.42 2.43
C PHE A 24 -15.17 9.91 2.28
N ALA A 25 -16.25 9.43 2.90
CA ALA A 25 -16.69 8.04 2.75
C ALA A 25 -17.10 7.71 1.30
N TYR A 26 -17.77 8.63 0.61
CA TYR A 26 -18.22 8.44 -0.78
C TYR A 26 -17.06 8.48 -1.79
N ASP A 27 -16.08 9.38 -1.63
CA ASP A 27 -14.90 9.43 -2.53
C ASP A 27 -13.99 8.21 -2.33
N SER A 28 -13.87 7.74 -1.08
CA SER A 28 -13.11 6.52 -0.74
C SER A 28 -13.73 5.29 -1.40
N ASP A 29 -15.06 5.13 -1.40
CA ASP A 29 -15.74 3.94 -1.96
C ASP A 29 -15.53 3.79 -3.47
N LYS A 30 -15.53 4.89 -4.24
CA LYS A 30 -15.28 4.84 -5.70
C LYS A 30 -13.83 4.49 -6.03
N ARG A 31 -12.87 5.06 -5.31
CA ARG A 31 -11.44 4.78 -5.49
C ARG A 31 -11.13 3.34 -5.08
N VAL A 32 -11.69 2.88 -3.96
CA VAL A 32 -11.52 1.50 -3.47
C VAL A 32 -12.14 0.48 -4.42
N ARG A 33 -13.33 0.72 -4.99
CA ARG A 33 -13.94 -0.21 -5.97
C ARG A 33 -13.19 -0.31 -7.30
N THR A 34 -12.61 0.80 -7.75
CA THR A 34 -11.80 0.82 -8.98
C THR A 34 -10.46 0.15 -8.73
N PHE A 35 -9.83 0.45 -7.60
CA PHE A 35 -8.61 -0.21 -7.17
C PHE A 35 -8.86 -1.71 -7.02
N ALA A 36 -9.91 -2.15 -6.33
CA ALA A 36 -10.25 -3.57 -6.12
C ALA A 36 -10.37 -4.39 -7.42
N ARG A 37 -10.67 -3.75 -8.56
CA ARG A 37 -10.74 -4.39 -9.88
C ARG A 37 -9.50 -4.18 -10.75
N SER A 38 -8.53 -3.40 -10.28
CA SER A 38 -7.24 -3.18 -10.96
C SER A 38 -6.16 -4.11 -10.43
N THR A 39 -5.14 -4.35 -11.24
CA THR A 39 -3.86 -4.97 -10.84
C THR A 39 -2.83 -3.93 -10.41
N ASP A 40 -3.25 -2.68 -10.18
CA ASP A 40 -2.36 -1.61 -9.75
C ASP A 40 -1.84 -1.89 -8.33
N LEU A 41 -0.53 -1.88 -8.15
CA LEU A 41 0.09 -2.01 -6.82
C LEU A 41 -0.13 -0.74 -6.01
N ILE A 42 -0.05 0.43 -6.64
CA ILE A 42 -0.16 1.74 -6.01
C ILE A 42 -1.19 2.56 -6.78
N PRO A 43 -2.19 3.19 -6.11
CA PRO A 43 -3.17 4.02 -6.80
C PRO A 43 -2.52 5.09 -7.69
N GLY A 44 -2.86 5.09 -8.97
CA GLY A 44 -2.34 6.06 -9.95
C GLY A 44 -1.03 5.65 -10.63
N ARG A 45 -0.43 4.51 -10.26
CA ARG A 45 0.67 3.87 -11.01
C ARG A 45 0.13 2.55 -11.61
N PRO A 46 -0.04 2.46 -12.94
CA PRO A 46 -0.55 1.26 -13.59
C PRO A 46 0.28 0.03 -13.24
N GLY A 47 -0.40 -1.04 -12.83
CA GLY A 47 0.19 -2.37 -12.64
C GLY A 47 0.61 -3.01 -13.96
N ARG A 48 1.48 -4.02 -13.88
CA ARG A 48 1.94 -4.81 -15.04
C ARG A 48 1.47 -6.25 -14.99
N ALA A 49 0.93 -6.68 -13.85
CA ALA A 49 0.39 -8.02 -13.67
C ALA A 49 -0.83 -8.26 -14.58
N PRO A 50 -1.00 -9.48 -15.12
CA PRO A 50 -2.15 -9.86 -15.93
C PRO A 50 -3.48 -9.62 -15.22
N GLU A 51 -4.49 -9.14 -15.94
CA GLU A 51 -5.82 -8.90 -15.36
C GLU A 51 -6.43 -10.15 -14.70
N SER A 52 -6.11 -11.34 -15.20
CA SER A 52 -6.55 -12.62 -14.62
C SER A 52 -6.11 -12.81 -13.16
N TRP A 53 -5.01 -12.18 -12.71
CA TRP A 53 -4.52 -12.27 -11.33
C TRP A 53 -5.46 -11.61 -10.31
N THR A 54 -6.45 -10.84 -10.76
CA THR A 54 -7.50 -10.32 -9.87
C THR A 54 -8.38 -11.43 -9.30
N THR A 55 -8.50 -12.58 -9.99
CA THR A 55 -9.37 -13.70 -9.59
C THR A 55 -8.66 -15.05 -9.53
N ASP A 56 -7.45 -15.17 -10.07
CA ASP A 56 -6.65 -16.39 -10.07
C ASP A 56 -6.12 -16.76 -8.66
N ASN A 57 -5.85 -18.05 -8.43
CA ASN A 57 -5.28 -18.60 -7.19
C ASN A 57 -3.87 -19.20 -7.38
N SER A 58 -3.20 -18.91 -8.50
CA SER A 58 -1.77 -19.13 -8.66
C SER A 58 -0.98 -18.45 -7.53
N ARG A 59 0.22 -18.98 -7.21
CA ARG A 59 1.07 -18.45 -6.12
C ARG A 59 1.44 -17.00 -6.41
N GLU A 60 1.75 -16.70 -7.66
CA GLU A 60 2.05 -15.39 -8.21
C GLU A 60 0.90 -14.40 -7.97
N ALA A 61 -0.32 -14.75 -8.38
CA ALA A 61 -1.49 -13.90 -8.19
C ALA A 61 -1.78 -13.63 -6.71
N LEU A 62 -1.60 -14.63 -5.84
CA LEU A 62 -1.73 -14.48 -4.40
C LEU A 62 -0.67 -13.53 -3.82
N LEU A 63 0.59 -13.67 -4.23
CA LEU A 63 1.69 -12.79 -3.79
C LEU A 63 1.49 -11.36 -4.28
N HIS A 64 1.10 -11.15 -5.54
CA HIS A 64 0.76 -9.84 -6.09
C HIS A 64 -0.30 -9.11 -5.24
N ARG A 65 -1.41 -9.81 -4.91
CA ARG A 65 -2.46 -9.22 -4.07
C ARG A 65 -1.96 -8.86 -2.68
N ARG A 66 -1.11 -9.69 -2.08
CA ARG A 66 -0.52 -9.44 -0.75
C ARG A 66 0.40 -8.23 -0.76
N ILE A 67 1.27 -8.12 -1.77
CA ILE A 67 2.13 -6.94 -2.00
C ILE A 67 1.26 -5.69 -2.08
N ARG A 68 0.21 -5.74 -2.90
CA ARG A 68 -0.71 -4.63 -3.13
C ARG A 68 -1.42 -4.15 -1.85
N TYR A 69 -1.89 -5.06 -1.00
CA TYR A 69 -2.50 -4.67 0.27
C TYR A 69 -1.47 -4.08 1.24
N ALA A 70 -0.28 -4.71 1.35
CA ALA A 70 0.74 -4.24 2.27
C ALA A 70 1.28 -2.86 1.88
N ILE A 71 1.49 -2.59 0.59
CA ILE A 71 1.95 -1.26 0.13
C ILE A 71 0.86 -0.20 0.29
N ALA A 72 -0.42 -0.56 0.10
CA ALA A 72 -1.53 0.35 0.39
C ALA A 72 -1.55 0.77 1.86
N ASP A 73 -1.28 -0.15 2.79
CA ASP A 73 -1.20 0.15 4.23
C ASP A 73 0.00 1.04 4.57
N VAL A 74 1.13 0.91 3.87
CA VAL A 74 2.26 1.86 4.00
C VAL A 74 1.83 3.26 3.56
N HIS A 75 1.16 3.39 2.42
CA HIS A 75 0.66 4.68 1.91
C HIS A 75 -0.44 5.30 2.77
N ALA A 76 -1.15 4.50 3.57
CA ALA A 76 -2.14 4.97 4.52
C ALA A 76 -1.55 5.63 5.78
N ASN A 77 -0.23 5.55 6.01
CA ASN A 77 0.41 6.19 7.15
C ASN A 77 0.47 7.72 6.96
N PRO A 78 -0.20 8.52 7.82
CA PRO A 78 -0.31 9.98 7.67
C PRO A 78 0.96 10.71 8.08
N ALA A 79 1.91 10.07 8.76
CA ALA A 79 3.16 10.69 9.16
C ALA A 79 4.15 10.76 7.98
N ILE A 80 4.13 9.78 7.08
CA ILE A 80 5.08 9.70 5.96
C ILE A 80 5.02 10.93 5.04
N PRO A 81 3.86 11.40 4.57
CA PRO A 81 3.79 12.56 3.66
C PRO A 81 4.25 13.89 4.26
N LEU A 82 4.45 13.96 5.58
CA LEU A 82 4.83 15.18 6.29
C LEU A 82 6.35 15.39 6.35
N ASP A 83 7.14 14.39 5.94
CA ASP A 83 8.60 14.41 6.01
C ASP A 83 9.21 13.94 4.67
N GLU A 84 10.05 14.77 4.07
CA GLU A 84 10.62 14.52 2.72
C GLU A 84 11.50 13.27 2.67
N GLU A 85 12.19 12.93 3.76
CA GLU A 85 13.08 11.78 3.82
C GLU A 85 12.29 10.46 3.92
N LEU A 86 11.20 10.45 4.70
CA LEU A 86 10.26 9.33 4.73
C LEU A 86 9.56 9.15 3.38
N VAL A 87 9.18 10.24 2.70
CA VAL A 87 8.63 10.18 1.34
C VAL A 87 9.65 9.57 0.38
N ALA A 88 10.91 9.99 0.43
CA ALA A 88 11.96 9.45 -0.42
C ALA A 88 12.20 7.96 -0.16
N ALA A 89 12.24 7.54 1.12
CA ALA A 89 12.40 6.14 1.49
C ALA A 89 11.21 5.28 1.04
N ARG A 90 9.96 5.77 1.19
CA ARG A 90 8.77 5.10 0.66
C ARG A 90 8.80 4.99 -0.86
N ASN A 91 9.22 6.02 -1.58
CA ASN A 91 9.30 5.95 -3.04
C ASN A 91 10.32 4.88 -3.51
N ARG A 92 11.43 4.70 -2.79
CA ARG A 92 12.37 3.58 -3.06
C ARG A 92 11.72 2.21 -2.80
N LEU A 93 10.92 2.11 -1.73
CA LEU A 93 10.14 0.91 -1.45
C LEU A 93 9.13 0.63 -2.57
N ASP A 94 8.42 1.65 -3.06
CA ASP A 94 7.46 1.54 -4.16
C ASP A 94 8.13 0.94 -5.40
N ASP A 95 9.32 1.40 -5.76
CA ASP A 95 10.05 0.89 -6.92
C ASP A 95 10.51 -0.56 -6.73
N ALA A 96 10.98 -0.93 -5.53
CA ALA A 96 11.35 -2.31 -5.20
C ALA A 96 10.13 -3.27 -5.20
N VAL A 97 8.96 -2.77 -4.84
CA VAL A 97 7.69 -3.51 -4.94
C VAL A 97 7.35 -3.81 -6.40
N PHE A 98 7.51 -2.84 -7.31
CA PHE A 98 7.33 -3.09 -8.75
C PHE A 98 8.35 -4.09 -9.30
N GLU A 99 9.61 -4.00 -8.88
CA GLU A 99 10.66 -4.95 -9.29
C GLU A 99 10.38 -6.39 -8.80
N LEU A 100 9.82 -6.55 -7.60
CA LEU A 100 9.35 -7.85 -7.13
C LEU A 100 8.18 -8.37 -7.98
N ASP A 101 7.20 -7.52 -8.29
CA ASP A 101 6.06 -7.89 -9.12
C ASP A 101 6.49 -8.31 -10.54
N ASP A 102 7.44 -7.60 -11.14
CA ASP A 102 8.03 -7.95 -12.43
C ASP A 102 8.66 -9.36 -12.41
N ARG A 103 9.33 -9.73 -11.31
CA ARG A 103 9.92 -11.07 -11.15
C ARG A 103 8.87 -12.15 -10.95
N LEU A 104 7.74 -11.86 -10.28
CA LEU A 104 6.59 -12.76 -10.21
C LEU A 104 5.98 -12.97 -11.60
N ILE A 105 5.84 -11.91 -12.39
CA ILE A 105 5.32 -12.02 -13.76
C ILE A 105 6.27 -12.88 -14.60
N ALA A 106 7.58 -12.63 -14.49
CA ALA A 106 8.59 -13.39 -15.20
C ALA A 106 8.72 -14.85 -14.74
N SER A 107 8.23 -15.22 -13.55
CA SER A 107 8.29 -16.62 -13.08
C SER A 107 7.24 -17.51 -13.73
N VAL A 108 6.15 -16.93 -14.26
CA VAL A 108 5.06 -17.68 -14.91
C VAL A 108 5.56 -18.54 -16.07
N ASP A 109 6.55 -18.04 -16.82
CA ASP A 109 7.11 -18.72 -17.99
C ASP A 109 8.35 -19.59 -17.68
N ARG A 110 8.76 -19.71 -16.40
CA ARG A 110 9.91 -20.50 -15.99
C ARG A 110 9.54 -21.97 -15.74
N GLY A 111 10.55 -22.84 -15.75
CA GLY A 111 10.40 -24.21 -15.29
C GLY A 111 9.99 -24.27 -13.81
N ALA A 112 9.23 -25.30 -13.42
CA ALA A 112 8.61 -25.39 -12.08
C ALA A 112 9.62 -25.23 -10.92
N ASP A 113 10.82 -25.80 -11.06
CA ASP A 113 11.86 -25.74 -10.02
C ASP A 113 12.47 -24.33 -9.88
N GLU A 114 12.74 -23.66 -11.01
CA GLU A 114 13.26 -22.28 -11.02
C GLU A 114 12.21 -21.28 -10.52
N ALA A 115 10.94 -21.49 -10.87
CA ALA A 115 9.84 -20.68 -10.36
C ALA A 115 9.68 -20.88 -8.84
N ALA A 116 9.84 -22.10 -8.31
CA ALA A 116 9.67 -22.37 -6.89
C ALA A 116 10.64 -21.56 -6.02
N GLU A 117 11.93 -21.49 -6.38
CA GLU A 117 12.92 -20.73 -5.62
C GLU A 117 12.60 -19.21 -5.62
N VAL A 118 12.22 -18.66 -6.76
CA VAL A 118 11.81 -17.25 -6.89
C VAL A 118 10.59 -16.97 -6.02
N LEU A 119 9.58 -17.84 -6.05
CA LEU A 119 8.34 -17.68 -5.28
C LEU A 119 8.57 -17.81 -3.78
N ASP A 120 9.48 -18.68 -3.35
CA ASP A 120 9.83 -18.85 -1.93
C ASP A 120 10.57 -17.62 -1.40
N HIS A 121 11.50 -17.07 -2.20
CA HIS A 121 12.17 -15.81 -1.86
C HIS A 121 11.17 -14.64 -1.78
N ALA A 122 10.32 -14.52 -2.79
CA ALA A 122 9.26 -13.51 -2.83
C ALA A 122 8.34 -13.63 -1.62
N GLU A 123 7.92 -14.84 -1.24
CA GLU A 123 7.06 -15.05 -0.08
C GLU A 123 7.71 -14.56 1.23
N SER A 124 9.01 -14.80 1.41
CA SER A 124 9.75 -14.29 2.55
C SER A 124 9.80 -12.76 2.56
N ALA A 125 10.11 -12.14 1.43
CA ALA A 125 10.20 -10.68 1.32
C ALA A 125 8.82 -10.01 1.53
N VAL A 126 7.75 -10.62 1.02
CA VAL A 126 6.37 -10.15 1.24
C VAL A 126 5.98 -10.23 2.72
N LYS A 127 6.40 -11.28 3.45
CA LYS A 127 6.15 -11.36 4.91
C LYS A 127 6.81 -10.23 5.69
N ASP A 128 7.95 -9.71 5.21
CA ASP A 128 8.60 -8.56 5.82
C ASP A 128 7.90 -7.25 5.46
N LEU A 129 7.42 -7.12 4.22
CA LEU A 129 6.58 -6.02 3.78
C LEU A 129 5.25 -5.94 4.54
N GLU A 130 4.59 -7.07 4.79
CA GLU A 130 3.31 -7.12 5.53
C GLU A 130 3.45 -6.69 7.00
N LYS A 131 4.63 -6.84 7.60
CA LYS A 131 4.89 -6.37 8.98
C LYS A 131 5.24 -4.89 9.03
N LEU A 132 5.67 -4.32 7.92
CA LEU A 132 6.22 -2.97 7.86
C LEU A 132 5.22 -1.90 8.29
N PRO A 133 3.95 -1.87 7.81
CA PRO A 133 3.00 -0.83 8.18
C PRO A 133 2.91 -0.64 9.68
N LYS A 134 2.74 -1.73 10.44
CA LYS A 134 2.66 -1.69 11.91
C LYS A 134 3.89 -1.04 12.54
N LYS A 135 5.10 -1.40 12.10
CA LYS A 135 6.34 -0.81 12.64
C LYS A 135 6.43 0.69 12.37
N LEU A 136 5.98 1.13 11.20
CA LEU A 136 6.00 2.55 10.83
C LEU A 136 5.08 3.41 11.70
N TRP A 137 4.04 2.83 12.30
CA TRP A 137 3.13 3.54 13.22
C TRP A 137 3.70 3.68 14.63
N GLU A 138 4.52 2.72 15.06
CA GLU A 138 4.98 2.59 16.45
C GLU A 138 6.38 3.21 16.67
N ALA A 139 7.17 3.35 15.60
CA ALA A 139 8.60 3.67 15.69
C ALA A 139 8.93 5.17 15.53
N PRO A 140 10.03 5.66 16.13
CA PRO A 140 10.64 6.96 15.80
C PRO A 140 11.10 7.03 14.34
N LYS A 141 11.24 8.26 13.79
CA LYS A 141 11.61 8.50 12.38
C LYS A 141 12.83 7.69 11.91
N ASP A 142 13.94 7.72 12.65
CA ASP A 142 15.17 7.05 12.23
C ASP A 142 14.98 5.53 12.08
N GLU A 143 14.17 4.93 12.96
CA GLU A 143 13.79 3.52 12.88
C GLU A 143 12.85 3.25 11.72
N GLN A 144 11.90 4.17 11.42
CA GLN A 144 11.03 4.05 10.24
C GLN A 144 11.84 4.02 8.95
N ILE A 145 12.83 4.91 8.81
CA ILE A 145 13.73 4.95 7.64
C ILE A 145 14.52 3.64 7.55
N ALA A 146 15.12 3.20 8.66
CA ALA A 146 15.87 1.95 8.69
C ALA A 146 15.01 0.73 8.33
N ASP A 147 13.75 0.72 8.76
CA ASP A 147 12.78 -0.33 8.45
C ASP A 147 12.37 -0.31 6.97
N LEU A 148 12.07 0.87 6.40
CA LEU A 148 11.80 1.06 4.97
C LEU A 148 12.99 0.57 4.13
N ASP A 149 14.21 0.99 4.45
CA ASP A 149 15.42 0.62 3.71
C ASP A 149 15.78 -0.86 3.88
N ARG A 150 15.49 -1.47 5.04
CA ARG A 150 15.66 -2.91 5.24
C ARG A 150 14.70 -3.71 4.36
N VAL A 151 13.42 -3.37 4.36
CA VAL A 151 12.41 -4.07 3.55
C VAL A 151 12.67 -3.85 2.07
N THR A 152 13.01 -2.63 1.65
CA THR A 152 13.41 -2.32 0.26
C THR A 152 14.54 -3.25 -0.21
N ARG A 153 15.59 -3.42 0.62
CA ARG A 153 16.68 -4.35 0.30
C ARG A 153 16.28 -5.83 0.33
N ALA A 154 15.27 -6.20 1.12
CA ALA A 154 14.76 -7.57 1.12
C ALA A 154 13.95 -7.84 -0.15
N LEU A 155 13.16 -6.87 -0.60
CA LEU A 155 12.39 -6.95 -1.84
C LEU A 155 13.32 -7.00 -3.05
N SER A 156 14.35 -6.16 -3.16
CA SER A 156 15.26 -6.17 -4.34
C SER A 156 16.28 -7.31 -4.36
N ARG A 157 16.30 -8.20 -3.36
CA ARG A 157 17.08 -9.45 -3.45
C ARG A 157 16.25 -10.47 -4.23
N GLY A 158 16.87 -11.25 -5.10
CA GLY A 158 16.22 -12.29 -5.91
C GLY A 158 16.55 -12.18 -7.39
#